data_AF-A0A4Y8WYF2-F1
#
_entry.id   AF-A0A4Y8WYF2-F1
#
_cell.length_a   1.000
_cell.length_b   1.000
_cell.length_c   1.000
_cell.angle_alpha   90.00
_cell.angle_beta   90.00
_cell.angle_gamma   90.00
#
_symmetry.space_group_name_H-M   'P 1'
#
loop_
_entity.id
_entity.type
_entity.pdbx_description
1 polymer ?
#
loop_
_entity_poly.entity_id
_entity_poly.type
_entity_poly.pdbx_seq_one_letter_code
_entity_poly.pdbx_strand_id
1 'polypeptide(L)'
;MKYLDEEEIITIRERLATGPLDGQDFGAVKALRPNGLASAVDRQTTGLGSAFKYTDVLDVAATLFYGMALNHPFENGNKRTALVVLLVFLQRNRILLVGANEDELYEMSTQVAGHTFQGGTPETHDVDEEVAKISAWLKTRTRALERGDRSLKFKEFKSQLEGLGCEFEKPKNNFIKVRRSVGGATYTAKLGYPRPDFNVGVADVKRVRANLRLDESHGYDSGAFYEDDLEAVVDKFVNEHRLVLERLALT
;
A
#
# COMPACT_ATOMS: atom_id res chain seq x y z
N MET A 1 -7.42 -15.52 -1.25
CA MET A 1 -7.27 -14.17 -1.80
C MET A 1 -8.43 -13.33 -1.29
N LYS A 2 -8.21 -12.06 -0.96
CA LYS A 2 -9.25 -11.11 -0.57
C LYS A 2 -9.49 -10.16 -1.75
N TYR A 3 -10.69 -10.18 -2.31
CA TYR A 3 -11.04 -9.34 -3.47
C TYR A 3 -11.55 -7.96 -3.02
N LEU A 4 -11.61 -7.02 -3.96
CA LEU A 4 -12.35 -5.76 -3.83
C LEU A 4 -13.67 -5.88 -4.58
N ASP A 5 -14.77 -5.45 -3.97
CA ASP A 5 -16.05 -5.35 -4.67
C ASP A 5 -16.28 -3.94 -5.28
N GLU A 6 -17.39 -3.78 -6.01
CA GLU A 6 -17.73 -2.50 -6.66
C GLU A 6 -17.99 -1.37 -5.66
N GLU A 7 -18.62 -1.67 -4.52
CA GLU A 7 -18.94 -0.68 -3.49
C GLU A 7 -17.65 -0.14 -2.87
N GLU A 8 -16.70 -1.02 -2.57
CA GLU A 8 -15.39 -0.65 -2.05
C GLU A 8 -14.60 0.20 -3.05
N ILE A 9 -14.67 -0.10 -4.35
CA ILE A 9 -14.02 0.73 -5.37
C ILE A 9 -14.69 2.11 -5.48
N ILE A 10 -16.02 2.18 -5.32
CA ILE A 10 -16.74 3.45 -5.23
C ILE A 10 -16.29 4.23 -3.99
N THR A 11 -16.10 3.58 -2.83
CA THR A 11 -15.55 4.23 -1.63
C THR A 11 -14.13 4.74 -1.87
N ILE A 12 -13.25 3.94 -2.49
CA ILE A 12 -11.89 4.38 -2.87
C ILE A 12 -11.97 5.62 -3.76
N ARG A 13 -12.89 5.61 -4.73
CA ARG A 13 -13.12 6.72 -5.65
C ARG A 13 -13.62 7.97 -4.93
N GLU A 14 -14.59 7.84 -4.04
CA GLU A 14 -15.14 8.92 -3.22
C GLU A 14 -14.04 9.59 -2.42
N ARG A 15 -13.28 8.80 -1.66
CA ARG A 15 -12.14 9.28 -0.86
C ARG A 15 -11.08 9.98 -1.69
N LEU A 16 -10.79 9.46 -2.89
CA LEU A 16 -9.84 10.09 -3.80
C LEU A 16 -10.32 11.45 -4.31
N ALA A 17 -11.63 11.58 -4.59
CA ALA A 17 -12.24 12.81 -5.08
C ALA A 17 -12.44 13.88 -3.98
N THR A 18 -12.66 13.45 -2.73
CA THR A 18 -12.83 14.36 -1.57
C THR A 18 -11.54 14.57 -0.77
N GLY A 19 -10.47 13.85 -1.11
CA GLY A 19 -9.21 13.84 -0.39
C GLY A 19 -8.32 15.06 -0.66
N PRO A 20 -7.08 15.07 -0.13
CA PRO A 20 -6.17 16.22 -0.14
C PRO A 20 -5.59 16.61 -1.51
N LEU A 21 -6.11 16.04 -2.60
CA LEU A 21 -5.79 16.40 -3.99
C LEU A 21 -6.57 17.67 -4.40
N ASP A 22 -6.46 18.72 -3.58
CA ASP A 22 -7.20 19.98 -3.71
C ASP A 22 -7.11 20.55 -5.13
N GLY A 23 -8.27 20.83 -5.74
CA GLY A 23 -8.39 21.54 -7.01
C GLY A 23 -8.31 20.68 -8.27
N GLN A 24 -8.18 19.35 -8.16
CA GLN A 24 -8.19 18.48 -9.33
C GLN A 24 -9.59 17.95 -9.64
N ASP A 25 -9.99 18.04 -10.91
CA ASP A 25 -11.28 17.53 -11.35
C ASP A 25 -11.27 16.00 -11.45
N PHE A 26 -12.21 15.38 -10.76
CA PHE A 26 -12.53 13.96 -10.88
C PHE A 26 -13.83 13.74 -11.66
N GLY A 27 -14.62 14.78 -11.93
CA GLY A 27 -15.96 14.68 -12.48
C GLY A 27 -16.90 13.95 -11.53
N ALA A 28 -17.89 13.24 -12.07
CA ALA A 28 -18.80 12.46 -11.26
C ALA A 28 -18.08 11.38 -10.44
N VAL A 29 -18.50 11.26 -9.17
CA VAL A 29 -18.07 10.20 -8.26
C VAL A 29 -18.62 8.84 -8.69
N LYS A 30 -19.89 8.82 -9.12
CA LYS A 30 -20.55 7.60 -9.59
C LYS A 30 -19.93 7.11 -10.89
N ALA A 31 -19.89 5.80 -11.07
CA ALA A 31 -19.47 5.21 -12.34
C ALA A 31 -20.39 5.70 -13.47
N LEU A 32 -19.80 6.36 -14.47
CA LEU A 32 -20.48 6.77 -15.69
C LEU A 32 -20.80 5.54 -16.56
N ARG A 33 -19.96 4.51 -16.46
CA ARG A 33 -20.11 3.23 -17.14
C ARG A 33 -20.13 2.09 -16.11
N PRO A 34 -21.29 1.81 -15.47
CA PRO A 34 -21.41 0.74 -14.48
C PRO A 34 -20.94 -0.61 -15.00
N ASN A 35 -21.29 -0.96 -16.25
CA ASN A 35 -20.82 -2.20 -16.88
C ASN A 35 -19.29 -2.24 -17.06
N GLY A 36 -18.64 -1.08 -17.25
CA GLY A 36 -17.19 -0.98 -17.34
C GLY A 36 -16.51 -1.21 -15.99
N LEU A 37 -17.14 -0.70 -14.90
CA LEU A 37 -16.70 -0.96 -13.53
C LEU A 37 -16.87 -2.43 -13.18
N ALA A 38 -18.08 -2.98 -13.32
CA ALA A 38 -18.38 -4.39 -13.10
C ALA A 38 -17.42 -5.28 -13.90
N SER A 39 -17.22 -4.99 -15.18
CA SER A 39 -16.29 -5.73 -16.03
C SER A 39 -14.84 -5.66 -15.53
N ALA A 40 -14.40 -4.57 -14.91
CA ALA A 40 -13.06 -4.46 -14.34
C ALA A 40 -12.93 -5.26 -13.03
N VAL A 41 -13.97 -5.20 -12.18
CA VAL A 41 -14.05 -5.95 -10.92
C VAL A 41 -14.09 -7.46 -11.14
N ASP A 42 -14.92 -7.91 -12.10
CA ASP A 42 -15.10 -9.31 -12.45
C ASP A 42 -13.81 -9.98 -12.97
N ARG A 43 -12.83 -9.18 -13.44
CA ARG A 43 -11.53 -9.71 -13.89
C ARG A 43 -10.82 -10.49 -12.79
N GLN A 44 -11.09 -10.16 -11.52
CA GLN A 44 -10.54 -10.84 -10.36
C GLN A 44 -10.96 -12.31 -10.23
N THR A 45 -12.11 -12.66 -10.81
CA THR A 45 -12.71 -14.00 -10.72
C THR A 45 -12.91 -14.65 -12.09
N THR A 46 -12.32 -14.09 -13.16
CA THR A 46 -12.37 -14.68 -14.51
C THR A 46 -11.88 -16.12 -14.49
N GLY A 47 -12.64 -17.01 -15.09
CA GLY A 47 -12.34 -18.44 -15.12
C GLY A 47 -13.30 -19.23 -15.99
N LEU A 48 -13.09 -20.54 -16.05
CA LEU A 48 -13.98 -21.50 -16.71
C LEU A 48 -14.37 -22.60 -15.72
N GLY A 49 -15.67 -22.75 -15.48
CA GLY A 49 -16.18 -23.70 -14.48
C GLY A 49 -15.64 -23.38 -13.09
N SER A 50 -14.92 -24.32 -12.48
CA SER A 50 -14.29 -24.14 -11.16
C SER A 50 -12.83 -23.66 -11.22
N ALA A 51 -12.27 -23.43 -12.41
CA ALA A 51 -10.88 -23.04 -12.60
C ALA A 51 -10.77 -21.53 -12.88
N PHE A 52 -10.08 -20.82 -11.99
CA PHE A 52 -9.73 -19.40 -12.20
C PHE A 52 -8.57 -19.27 -13.17
N LYS A 53 -8.66 -18.26 -14.05
CA LYS A 53 -7.61 -17.92 -15.02
C LYS A 53 -6.37 -17.38 -14.31
N TYR A 54 -6.57 -16.52 -13.31
CA TYR A 54 -5.50 -15.93 -12.51
C TYR A 54 -5.59 -16.47 -11.09
N THR A 55 -4.53 -17.14 -10.63
CA THR A 55 -4.50 -17.80 -9.31
C THR A 55 -3.54 -17.13 -8.33
N ASP A 56 -2.57 -16.37 -8.84
CA ASP A 56 -1.63 -15.59 -8.02
C ASP A 56 -2.21 -14.20 -7.70
N VAL A 57 -1.91 -13.69 -6.50
CA VAL A 57 -2.40 -12.38 -6.04
C VAL A 57 -1.92 -11.26 -6.97
N LEU A 58 -0.69 -11.34 -7.46
CA LEU A 58 -0.13 -10.28 -8.31
C LEU A 58 -0.70 -10.33 -9.73
N ASP A 59 -1.05 -11.51 -10.23
CA ASP A 59 -1.77 -11.66 -11.49
C ASP A 59 -3.17 -11.03 -11.40
N VAL A 60 -3.87 -11.25 -10.28
CA VAL A 60 -5.17 -10.64 -10.02
C VAL A 60 -5.06 -9.12 -9.81
N ALA A 61 -4.04 -8.66 -9.08
CA ALA A 61 -3.78 -7.23 -8.91
C ALA A 61 -3.52 -6.55 -10.26
N ALA A 62 -2.72 -7.18 -11.12
CA ALA A 62 -2.40 -6.69 -12.47
C ALA A 62 -3.64 -6.59 -13.37
N THR A 63 -4.49 -7.63 -13.40
CA THR A 63 -5.69 -7.61 -14.25
C THR A 63 -6.75 -6.62 -13.74
N LEU A 64 -6.88 -6.45 -12.42
CA LEU A 64 -7.75 -5.45 -11.83
C LEU A 64 -7.27 -4.03 -12.17
N PHE A 65 -5.98 -3.75 -11.99
CA PHE A 65 -5.36 -2.48 -12.37
C PHE A 65 -5.58 -2.17 -13.86
N TYR A 66 -5.29 -3.14 -14.74
CA TYR A 66 -5.51 -3.03 -16.19
C TYR A 66 -6.96 -2.67 -16.52
N GLY A 67 -7.93 -3.40 -15.96
CA GLY A 67 -9.35 -3.15 -16.19
C GLY A 67 -9.78 -1.76 -15.71
N MET A 68 -9.35 -1.35 -14.52
CA MET A 68 -9.68 -0.03 -13.98
C MET A 68 -9.08 1.12 -14.80
N ALA A 69 -7.88 0.93 -15.34
CA ALA A 69 -7.22 1.94 -16.16
C ALA A 69 -7.87 2.11 -17.53
N LEU A 70 -8.31 1.02 -18.17
CA LEU A 70 -8.72 0.98 -19.58
C LEU A 70 -10.22 0.88 -19.83
N ASN A 71 -11.02 0.37 -18.89
CA ASN A 71 -12.47 0.29 -19.07
C ASN A 71 -13.16 1.67 -18.94
N HIS A 72 -12.41 2.69 -18.49
CA HIS A 72 -12.88 4.05 -18.23
C HIS A 72 -14.24 4.10 -17.50
N PRO A 73 -14.35 3.46 -16.31
CA PRO A 73 -15.61 3.42 -15.56
C PRO A 73 -16.10 4.81 -15.11
N PHE A 74 -15.19 5.76 -14.89
CA PHE A 74 -15.47 7.11 -14.41
C PHE A 74 -15.20 8.18 -15.47
N GLU A 75 -15.77 9.36 -15.26
CA GLU A 75 -15.64 10.52 -16.16
C GLU A 75 -14.18 11.00 -16.27
N ASN A 76 -13.52 11.21 -15.14
CA ASN A 76 -12.10 11.57 -15.07
C ASN A 76 -11.41 10.77 -13.96
N GLY A 77 -10.07 10.75 -13.93
CA GLY A 77 -9.30 10.17 -12.83
C GLY A 77 -9.19 8.65 -12.86
N ASN A 78 -9.52 7.98 -13.96
CA ASN A 78 -9.45 6.52 -14.07
C ASN A 78 -8.06 5.96 -13.72
N LYS A 79 -6.98 6.56 -14.25
CA LYS A 79 -5.59 6.14 -13.93
C LYS A 79 -5.25 6.30 -12.45
N ARG A 80 -5.67 7.43 -11.85
CA ARG A 80 -5.47 7.72 -10.42
C ARG A 80 -6.22 6.70 -9.55
N THR A 81 -7.49 6.46 -9.87
CA THR A 81 -8.31 5.44 -9.19
C THR A 81 -7.73 4.04 -9.38
N ALA A 82 -7.29 3.67 -10.58
CA ALA A 82 -6.66 2.37 -10.84
C ALA A 82 -5.40 2.16 -9.98
N LEU A 83 -4.52 3.16 -9.89
CA LEU A 83 -3.31 3.08 -9.07
C LEU A 83 -3.64 2.89 -7.58
N VAL A 84 -4.59 3.66 -7.04
CA VAL A 84 -4.99 3.51 -5.63
C VAL A 84 -5.67 2.15 -5.39
N VAL A 85 -6.53 1.70 -6.30
CA VAL A 85 -7.15 0.36 -6.24
C VAL A 85 -6.07 -0.73 -6.20
N LEU A 86 -5.03 -0.62 -7.02
CA LEU A 86 -3.89 -1.54 -7.01
C LEU A 86 -3.19 -1.56 -5.64
N LEU A 87 -2.86 -0.39 -5.09
CA LEU A 87 -2.17 -0.29 -3.79
C LEU A 87 -3.02 -0.85 -2.64
N VAL A 88 -4.32 -0.52 -2.61
CA VAL A 88 -5.29 -1.05 -1.64
C VAL A 88 -5.41 -2.57 -1.77
N PHE A 89 -5.49 -3.10 -2.99
CA PHE A 89 -5.60 -4.53 -3.24
C PHE A 89 -4.36 -5.29 -2.75
N LEU A 90 -3.16 -4.77 -3.03
CA LEU A 90 -1.90 -5.35 -2.55
C LEU A 90 -1.86 -5.36 -1.02
N GLN A 91 -2.16 -4.23 -0.38
CA GLN A 91 -2.21 -4.12 1.08
C GLN A 91 -3.20 -5.10 1.70
N ARG A 92 -4.41 -5.19 1.13
CA ARG A 92 -5.46 -6.13 1.56
C ARG A 92 -5.01 -7.60 1.49
N ASN A 93 -4.19 -7.93 0.51
CA ASN A 93 -3.62 -9.26 0.36
C ASN A 93 -2.24 -9.40 1.02
N ARG A 94 -1.86 -8.47 1.90
CA ARG A 94 -0.62 -8.49 2.68
C ARG A 94 0.62 -8.49 1.80
N ILE A 95 0.62 -7.63 0.79
CA ILE A 95 1.75 -7.40 -0.11
C ILE A 95 2.08 -5.91 -0.05
N LEU A 96 3.36 -5.60 0.16
CA LEU A 96 3.87 -4.24 0.11
C LEU A 96 4.58 -3.99 -1.20
N LEU A 97 4.27 -2.86 -1.83
CA LEU A 97 5.06 -2.32 -2.93
C LEU A 97 6.25 -1.56 -2.34
N VAL A 98 7.48 -2.01 -2.62
CA VAL A 98 8.71 -1.46 -2.00
C VAL A 98 9.78 -1.06 -3.00
N GLY A 99 9.69 -1.57 -4.23
CA GLY A 99 10.68 -1.35 -5.28
C GLY A 99 10.21 -0.40 -6.38
N ALA A 100 9.19 0.42 -6.13
CA ALA A 100 8.65 1.36 -7.11
C ALA A 100 8.69 2.78 -6.53
N ASN A 101 9.38 3.70 -7.22
CA ASN A 101 9.28 5.11 -6.91
C ASN A 101 8.10 5.77 -7.66
N GLU A 102 7.86 7.06 -7.42
CA GLU A 102 6.76 7.81 -8.02
C GLU A 102 6.85 7.92 -9.55
N ASP A 103 8.07 8.04 -10.11
CA ASP A 103 8.29 8.08 -11.55
C ASP A 103 7.91 6.75 -12.20
N GLU A 104 8.34 5.63 -11.62
CA GLU A 104 8.03 4.30 -12.12
C GLU A 104 6.52 4.00 -12.05
N LEU A 105 5.84 4.44 -10.98
CA LEU A 105 4.39 4.32 -10.84
C LEU A 105 3.63 5.15 -11.88
N TYR A 106 4.11 6.37 -12.14
CA TYR A 106 3.57 7.25 -13.17
C TYR A 106 3.75 6.63 -14.57
N GLU A 107 4.97 6.18 -14.89
CA GLU A 107 5.31 5.55 -16.17
C GLU A 107 4.49 4.28 -16.40
N MET A 108 4.40 3.39 -15.40
CA MET A 108 3.56 2.20 -15.51
C MET A 108 2.10 2.57 -15.80
N SER A 109 1.54 3.52 -15.05
CA SER A 109 0.12 3.88 -15.19
C SER A 109 -0.20 4.56 -16.53
N THR A 110 0.72 5.37 -17.04
CA THR A 110 0.57 6.03 -18.35
C THR A 110 0.80 5.05 -19.51
N GLN A 111 1.81 4.19 -19.42
CA GLN A 111 2.12 3.22 -20.47
C GLN A 111 1.04 2.15 -20.62
N VAL A 112 0.48 1.65 -19.51
CA VAL A 112 -0.63 0.68 -19.54
C VAL A 112 -1.88 1.30 -20.15
N ALA A 113 -2.22 2.54 -19.77
CA ALA A 113 -3.35 3.24 -20.38
C ALA A 113 -3.16 3.51 -21.88
N GLY A 114 -1.92 3.52 -22.36
CA GLY A 114 -1.57 3.69 -23.77
C GLY A 114 -1.22 2.39 -24.52
N HIS A 115 -1.35 1.21 -23.90
CA HIS A 115 -0.92 -0.07 -24.47
C HIS A 115 0.55 -0.13 -24.91
N THR A 116 1.42 0.64 -24.24
CA THR A 116 2.86 0.73 -24.55
C THR A 116 3.75 0.10 -23.49
N PHE A 117 3.15 -0.51 -22.46
CA PHE A 117 3.89 -1.03 -21.31
C PHE A 117 4.86 -2.14 -21.72
N GLN A 118 6.13 -1.97 -21.36
CA GLN A 118 7.24 -2.88 -21.67
C GLN A 118 7.25 -3.37 -23.14
N GLY A 119 7.15 -2.42 -24.08
CA GLY A 119 7.27 -2.70 -25.51
C GLY A 119 5.99 -3.24 -26.17
N GLY A 120 4.83 -3.08 -25.52
CA GLY A 120 3.53 -3.22 -26.19
C GLY A 120 3.33 -2.14 -27.27
N THR A 121 2.43 -2.40 -28.20
CA THR A 121 1.92 -1.39 -29.13
C THR A 121 0.40 -1.53 -29.25
N PRO A 122 -0.35 -0.42 -29.41
CA PRO A 122 -1.81 -0.46 -29.53
C PRO A 122 -2.32 -1.40 -30.63
N GLU A 123 -1.56 -1.56 -31.72
CA GLU A 123 -1.95 -2.32 -32.90
C GLU A 123 -1.86 -3.84 -32.72
N THR A 124 -0.99 -4.32 -31.81
CA THR A 124 -0.76 -5.75 -31.60
C THR A 124 -0.85 -6.15 -30.12
N HIS A 125 -1.50 -5.33 -29.29
CA HIS A 125 -1.60 -5.62 -27.87
C HIS A 125 -2.48 -6.87 -27.64
N ASP A 126 -1.93 -7.81 -26.88
CA ASP A 126 -2.69 -8.90 -26.28
C ASP A 126 -2.90 -8.60 -24.80
N VAL A 127 -4.15 -8.69 -24.36
CA VAL A 127 -4.54 -8.34 -22.98
C VAL A 127 -3.84 -9.24 -21.97
N ASP A 128 -3.70 -10.53 -22.28
CA ASP A 128 -3.09 -11.48 -21.34
C ASP A 128 -1.59 -11.29 -21.23
N GLU A 129 -0.93 -11.01 -22.35
CA GLU A 129 0.48 -10.64 -22.37
C GLU A 129 0.75 -9.35 -21.58
N GLU A 130 -0.07 -8.31 -21.77
CA GLU A 130 0.09 -7.05 -21.06
C GLU A 130 -0.14 -7.21 -19.54
N VAL A 131 -1.18 -7.95 -19.15
CA VAL A 131 -1.42 -8.31 -17.74
C VAL A 131 -0.26 -9.13 -17.17
N ALA A 132 0.30 -10.06 -17.93
CA ALA A 132 1.47 -10.85 -17.50
C ALA A 132 2.72 -9.97 -17.29
N LYS A 133 2.95 -8.98 -18.16
CA LYS A 133 4.02 -7.98 -18.00
C LYS A 133 3.85 -7.14 -16.74
N ILE A 134 2.63 -6.65 -16.47
CA ILE A 134 2.33 -5.90 -15.24
C ILE A 134 2.57 -6.77 -14.01
N SER A 135 2.10 -8.02 -14.02
CA SER A 135 2.33 -8.96 -12.92
C SER A 135 3.82 -9.25 -12.69
N ALA A 136 4.59 -9.48 -13.76
CA ALA A 136 6.04 -9.67 -13.67
C ALA A 136 6.74 -8.43 -13.09
N TRP A 137 6.31 -7.24 -13.50
CA TRP A 137 6.80 -5.98 -12.95
C TRP A 137 6.50 -5.88 -11.44
N LEU A 138 5.28 -6.20 -11.01
CA LEU A 138 4.89 -6.23 -9.60
C LEU A 138 5.69 -7.26 -8.80
N LYS A 139 5.90 -8.46 -9.32
CA LYS A 139 6.68 -9.54 -8.68
C LYS A 139 8.10 -9.09 -8.32
N THR A 140 8.71 -8.25 -9.14
CA THR A 140 10.06 -7.71 -8.87
C THR A 140 10.11 -6.57 -7.86
N ARG A 141 8.96 -5.94 -7.55
CA ARG A 141 8.86 -4.71 -6.74
C ARG A 141 8.01 -4.86 -5.50
N THR A 142 7.52 -6.07 -5.25
CA THR A 142 6.70 -6.38 -4.10
C THR A 142 7.42 -7.31 -3.16
N ARG A 143 7.02 -7.26 -1.88
CA ARG A 143 7.38 -8.27 -0.90
C ARG A 143 6.15 -8.61 -0.06
N ALA A 144 6.11 -9.82 0.47
CA ALA A 144 5.12 -10.16 1.47
C ALA A 144 5.22 -9.20 2.66
N LEU A 145 4.08 -8.72 3.13
CA LEU A 145 3.95 -8.03 4.40
C LEU A 145 4.16 -9.06 5.51
N GLU A 146 5.39 -9.13 6.04
CA GLU A 146 5.68 -9.91 7.24
C GLU A 146 5.01 -9.24 8.46
N ARG A 147 4.03 -9.92 9.06
CA ARG A 147 3.36 -9.45 10.28
C ARG A 147 4.29 -9.55 11.50
N GLY A 148 4.26 -8.53 12.34
CA GLY A 148 4.54 -8.63 13.77
C GLY A 148 5.82 -7.94 14.24
N ASP A 149 5.74 -7.41 15.46
CA ASP A 149 6.91 -7.23 16.32
C ASP A 149 7.56 -8.62 16.48
N ARG A 150 8.55 -8.93 15.65
CA ARG A 150 9.30 -10.18 15.82
C ARG A 150 10.19 -10.06 17.05
N SER A 151 10.44 -11.18 17.71
CA SER A 151 11.57 -11.24 18.63
C SER A 151 12.84 -10.93 17.85
N LEU A 152 13.56 -9.88 18.24
CA LEU A 152 14.81 -9.47 17.62
C LEU A 152 15.88 -9.26 18.68
N LYS A 153 17.15 -9.28 18.28
CA LYS A 153 18.25 -9.07 19.22
C LYS A 153 18.19 -7.66 19.78
N PHE A 154 18.52 -7.49 21.05
CA PHE A 154 18.52 -6.18 21.70
C PHE A 154 19.38 -5.15 20.94
N LYS A 155 20.51 -5.57 20.36
CA LYS A 155 21.35 -4.69 19.52
C LYS A 155 20.62 -4.17 18.27
N GLU A 156 19.82 -5.01 17.63
CA GLU A 156 19.05 -4.66 16.42
C GLU A 156 17.89 -3.74 16.80
N PHE A 157 17.16 -4.08 17.87
CA PHE A 157 16.07 -3.23 18.37
C PHE A 157 16.56 -1.86 18.82
N LYS A 158 17.71 -1.82 19.50
CA LYS A 158 18.36 -0.59 19.92
C LYS A 158 18.71 0.30 18.72
N SER A 159 19.39 -0.27 17.72
CA SER A 159 19.79 0.46 16.51
C SER A 159 18.59 1.02 15.73
N GLN A 160 17.48 0.26 15.65
CA GLN A 160 16.25 0.74 15.03
C GLN A 160 15.62 1.92 15.79
N LEU A 161 15.54 1.83 17.12
CA LEU A 161 14.99 2.89 17.95
C LEU A 161 15.85 4.17 17.88
N GLU A 162 17.18 4.03 17.89
CA GLU A 162 18.11 5.17 17.71
C GLU A 162 17.90 5.84 16.33
N GLY A 163 17.72 5.05 15.26
CA GLY A 163 17.40 5.56 13.92
C GLY A 163 16.07 6.33 13.84
N LEU A 164 15.14 6.07 14.76
CA LEU A 164 13.84 6.75 14.87
C LEU A 164 13.86 7.93 15.88
N GLY A 165 15.07 8.37 16.27
CA GLY A 165 15.28 9.50 17.17
C GLY A 165 15.03 9.18 18.64
N CYS A 166 15.17 7.93 19.05
CA CYS A 166 15.09 7.55 20.46
C CYS A 166 16.46 7.58 21.14
N GLU A 167 16.47 8.02 22.40
CA GLU A 167 17.66 8.08 23.25
C GLU A 167 17.55 7.08 24.41
N PHE A 168 18.64 6.39 24.71
CA PHE A 168 18.72 5.42 25.80
C PHE A 168 19.43 6.02 27.01
N GLU A 169 18.81 5.91 28.19
CA GLU A 169 19.43 6.30 29.46
C GLU A 169 20.42 5.23 29.98
N LYS A 170 21.15 5.57 31.05
CA LYS A 170 22.02 4.60 31.74
C LYS A 170 21.18 3.45 32.32
N PRO A 171 21.56 2.18 32.09
CA PRO A 171 20.89 1.03 32.67
C PRO A 171 20.85 1.09 34.21
N LYS A 172 19.73 0.69 34.82
CA LYS A 172 19.54 0.59 36.27
C LYS A 172 18.67 -0.62 36.61
N ASN A 173 19.12 -1.45 37.56
CA ASN A 173 18.39 -2.62 38.06
C ASN A 173 17.88 -3.57 36.95
N ASN A 174 18.72 -3.93 35.97
CA ASN A 174 18.36 -4.75 34.80
C ASN A 174 17.30 -4.14 33.87
N PHE A 175 17.06 -2.83 33.94
CA PHE A 175 16.21 -2.11 32.99
C PHE A 175 16.96 -0.95 32.35
N ILE A 176 16.52 -0.57 31.17
CA ILE A 176 16.94 0.63 30.46
C ILE A 176 15.70 1.45 30.11
N LYS A 177 15.81 2.77 30.24
CA LYS A 177 14.76 3.71 29.85
C LYS A 177 15.10 4.27 28.48
N VAL A 178 14.09 4.30 27.62
CA VAL A 178 14.17 4.87 26.27
C VAL A 178 13.29 6.11 26.25
N ARG A 179 13.78 7.19 25.65
CA ARG A 179 13.05 8.44 25.47
C ARG A 179 12.96 8.81 24.01
N ARG A 180 11.89 9.49 23.64
CA ARG A 180 11.70 10.04 22.30
C ARG A 180 10.99 11.38 22.39
N SER A 181 11.54 12.41 21.76
CA SER A 181 11.00 13.76 21.80
C SER A 181 10.50 14.16 20.42
N VAL A 182 9.18 14.34 20.26
CA VAL A 182 8.55 14.73 19.00
C VAL A 182 7.41 15.70 19.26
N GLY A 183 7.31 16.76 18.44
CA GLY A 183 6.23 17.75 18.53
C GLY A 183 6.17 18.50 19.88
N GLY A 184 7.31 18.68 20.54
CA GLY A 184 7.39 19.32 21.86
C GLY A 184 7.00 18.43 23.04
N ALA A 185 6.57 17.17 22.80
CA ALA A 185 6.27 16.20 23.83
C ALA A 185 7.38 15.14 23.96
N THR A 186 7.61 14.66 25.17
CA THR A 186 8.58 13.58 25.46
C THR A 186 7.84 12.31 25.87
N TYR A 187 8.12 11.22 25.16
CA TYR A 187 7.58 9.89 25.38
C TYR A 187 8.65 8.99 25.97
N THR A 188 8.27 8.09 26.89
CA THR A 188 9.25 7.23 27.56
C THR A 188 8.76 5.79 27.67
N ALA A 189 9.66 4.85 27.45
CA ALA A 189 9.41 3.43 27.61
C ALA A 189 10.46 2.77 28.51
N LYS A 190 10.05 1.74 29.23
CA LYS A 190 10.94 0.90 30.04
C LYS A 190 11.08 -0.47 29.39
N LEU A 191 12.32 -0.90 29.25
CA LEU A 191 12.70 -2.16 28.63
C LEU A 191 13.66 -2.90 29.56
N GLY A 192 13.57 -4.24 29.62
CA GLY A 192 14.63 -5.03 30.26
C GLY A 192 15.95 -4.74 29.56
N TYR A 193 17.06 -4.68 30.29
CA TYR A 193 18.39 -4.49 29.69
C TYR A 193 19.11 -5.83 29.63
N PRO A 194 18.87 -6.64 28.59
CA PRO A 194 19.60 -7.88 28.43
C PRO A 194 20.96 -7.64 27.77
N ARG A 195 21.78 -8.69 27.64
CA ARG A 195 23.02 -8.64 26.86
C ARG A 195 22.70 -8.28 25.40
N PRO A 196 23.63 -7.65 24.65
CA PRO A 196 23.39 -7.20 23.27
C PRO A 196 22.83 -8.25 22.30
N ASP A 197 23.25 -9.51 22.45
CA ASP A 197 22.81 -10.62 21.59
C ASP A 197 21.57 -11.37 22.10
N PHE A 198 20.96 -10.91 23.19
CA PHE A 198 19.75 -11.52 23.71
C PHE A 198 18.52 -11.02 22.97
N ASN A 199 17.51 -11.87 22.90
CA ASN A 199 16.26 -11.53 22.24
C ASN A 199 15.38 -10.66 23.13
N VAL A 200 14.82 -9.60 22.54
CA VAL A 200 13.71 -8.84 23.12
C VAL A 200 12.42 -9.52 22.68
N GLY A 201 11.61 -9.94 23.64
CA GLY A 201 10.36 -10.63 23.34
C GLY A 201 9.35 -9.72 22.64
N VAL A 202 8.52 -10.31 21.79
CA VAL A 202 7.44 -9.64 21.02
C VAL A 202 6.61 -8.68 21.88
N ALA A 203 6.22 -9.10 23.09
CA ALA A 203 5.43 -8.27 24.00
C ALA A 203 6.16 -7.01 24.48
N ASP A 204 7.47 -7.10 24.71
CA ASP A 204 8.29 -5.96 25.12
C ASP A 204 8.53 -5.00 23.94
N VAL A 205 8.78 -5.53 22.74
CA VAL A 205 8.89 -4.73 21.51
C VAL A 205 7.60 -3.92 21.31
N LYS A 206 6.44 -4.58 21.36
CA LYS A 206 5.12 -3.94 21.22
C LYS A 206 4.90 -2.84 22.24
N ARG A 207 5.15 -3.14 23.52
CA ARG A 207 4.97 -2.17 24.62
C ARG A 207 5.89 -0.96 24.46
N VAL A 208 7.15 -1.17 24.08
CA VAL A 208 8.12 -0.08 23.92
C VAL A 208 7.73 0.81 22.74
N ARG A 209 7.35 0.22 21.60
CA ARG A 209 6.90 0.99 20.44
C ARG A 209 5.68 1.84 20.76
N ALA A 210 4.67 1.28 21.42
CA ALA A 210 3.48 2.02 21.79
C ALA A 210 3.76 3.20 22.72
N ASN A 211 4.55 2.96 23.78
CA ASN A 211 4.91 4.00 24.75
C ASN A 211 5.78 5.11 24.14
N LEU A 212 6.47 4.87 23.04
CA LEU A 212 7.29 5.85 22.33
C LEU A 212 6.54 6.49 21.14
N ARG A 213 5.25 6.19 20.96
CA ARG A 213 4.48 6.62 19.79
C ARG A 213 5.16 6.22 18.47
N LEU A 214 5.72 5.01 18.47
CA LEU A 214 6.29 4.32 17.32
C LEU A 214 5.40 3.13 16.90
N ASP A 215 4.11 3.25 17.23
CA ASP A 215 3.05 2.36 16.80
C ASP A 215 2.20 3.02 15.71
N GLU A 216 1.25 2.24 15.20
CA GLU A 216 0.41 2.59 14.07
C GLU A 216 -0.48 3.81 14.34
N SER A 217 -0.89 4.04 15.59
CA SER A 217 -1.73 5.19 15.97
C SER A 217 -0.99 6.53 15.90
N HIS A 218 0.32 6.50 15.66
CA HIS A 218 1.18 7.68 15.63
C HIS A 218 2.04 7.80 14.37
N GLY A 219 1.68 7.09 13.29
CA GLY A 219 2.32 7.23 11.97
C GLY A 219 3.63 6.46 11.79
N TYR A 220 3.91 5.47 12.65
CA TYR A 220 5.07 4.59 12.53
C TYR A 220 4.63 3.18 12.19
N ASP A 221 4.92 2.77 10.95
CA ASP A 221 4.46 1.50 10.37
C ASP A 221 5.02 0.31 11.18
N SER A 222 4.16 -0.37 11.94
CA SER A 222 3.99 -1.80 11.70
C SER A 222 2.87 -1.86 10.67
N GLY A 223 2.97 -2.61 9.58
CA GLY A 223 2.01 -2.43 8.48
C GLY A 223 0.57 -2.91 8.71
N ALA A 224 -0.09 -2.74 9.87
CA ALA A 224 -1.29 -3.50 10.20
C ALA A 224 -2.38 -2.85 11.11
N PHE A 225 -2.70 -1.55 11.02
CA PHE A 225 -3.84 -1.00 11.81
C PHE A 225 -5.00 -0.32 11.09
N TYR A 226 -5.05 -0.38 9.76
CA TYR A 226 -6.27 -0.05 9.03
C TYR A 226 -6.69 -1.17 8.05
N GLU A 227 -6.31 -2.44 8.31
CA GLU A 227 -6.67 -3.55 7.39
C GLU A 227 -8.21 -3.67 7.16
N ASP A 228 -9.04 -3.14 8.06
CA ASP A 228 -10.51 -3.16 7.95
C ASP A 228 -11.14 -1.77 7.73
N ASP A 229 -10.36 -0.68 7.84
CA ASP A 229 -10.86 0.69 7.55
C ASP A 229 -10.36 1.12 6.18
N LEU A 230 -11.18 0.83 5.17
CA LEU A 230 -10.89 1.13 3.77
C LEU A 230 -10.59 2.61 3.56
N GLU A 231 -11.34 3.51 4.21
CA GLU A 231 -11.17 4.95 4.03
C GLU A 231 -9.80 5.41 4.54
N ALA A 232 -9.40 4.96 5.73
CA ALA A 232 -8.10 5.30 6.30
C ALA A 232 -6.92 4.76 5.48
N VAL A 233 -7.06 3.55 4.90
CA VAL A 233 -6.06 2.99 3.97
C VAL A 233 -5.95 3.83 2.70
N VAL A 234 -7.08 4.24 2.15
CA VAL A 234 -7.09 5.10 0.96
C VAL A 234 -6.43 6.44 1.26
N ASP A 235 -6.79 7.08 2.37
CA ASP A 235 -6.19 8.34 2.80
C ASP A 235 -4.68 8.22 2.98
N LYS A 236 -4.18 7.11 3.56
CA LYS A 236 -2.74 6.83 3.67
C LYS A 236 -2.09 6.85 2.28
N PHE A 237 -2.60 6.05 1.34
CA PHE A 237 -2.00 5.95 0.01
C PHE A 237 -2.13 7.23 -0.81
N VAL A 238 -3.22 7.98 -0.67
CA VAL A 238 -3.38 9.28 -1.34
C VAL A 238 -2.35 10.28 -0.83
N ASN A 239 -2.08 10.29 0.47
CA ASN A 239 -1.05 11.15 1.05
C ASN A 239 0.37 10.71 0.66
N GLU A 240 0.67 9.41 0.73
CA GLU A 240 1.99 8.86 0.42
C GLU A 240 2.36 9.01 -1.07
N HIS A 241 1.39 8.89 -1.97
CA HIS A 241 1.58 8.91 -3.42
C HIS A 241 1.03 10.19 -4.07
N ARG A 242 0.95 11.27 -3.30
CA ARG A 242 0.32 12.52 -3.74
C ARG A 242 0.91 13.05 -5.05
N LEU A 243 2.24 13.06 -5.20
CA LEU A 243 2.89 13.66 -6.38
C LEU A 243 2.61 12.85 -7.66
N VAL A 244 2.64 11.51 -7.60
CA VAL A 244 2.28 10.68 -8.76
C VAL A 244 0.80 10.83 -9.11
N LEU A 245 -0.08 10.89 -8.11
CA LEU A 245 -1.51 11.12 -8.33
C LEU A 245 -1.76 12.48 -8.98
N GLU A 246 -1.08 13.53 -8.52
CA GLU A 246 -1.20 14.87 -9.09
C GLU A 246 -0.73 14.89 -10.56
N ARG A 247 0.37 14.21 -10.88
CA ARG A 247 0.89 14.10 -12.25
C ARG A 247 -0.08 13.35 -13.17
N LEU A 248 -0.70 12.27 -12.70
CA LEU A 248 -1.65 11.48 -13.48
C LEU A 248 -2.95 12.24 -13.80
N ALA A 249 -3.23 13.37 -13.15
CA ALA A 249 -4.37 14.21 -13.47
C ALA A 249 -4.17 15.09 -14.70
N LEU A 250 -2.92 15.30 -15.11
CA LEU A 250 -2.56 16.11 -16.28
C LEU A 250 -2.58 15.30 -17.59
N THR A 251 -2.90 14.01 -17.50
CA THR A 251 -2.81 13.02 -18.58
C THR A 251 -4.13 12.31 -18.78
#